data_AF-A0A098S753-F1
#
_entry.id   AF-A0A098S753-F1
#
_cell.length_a   1.000
_cell.length_b   1.000
_cell.length_c   1.000
_cell.angle_alpha   90.00
_cell.angle_beta   90.00
_cell.angle_gamma   90.00
#
_symmetry.space_group_name_H-M   'P 1'
#
loop_
_entity.id
_entity.type
_entity.pdbx_description
1 polymer ?
#
loop_
_entity_poly.entity_id
_entity_poly.type
_entity_poly.pdbx_seq_one_letter_code
_entity_poly.pdbx_strand_id
1 'polypeptide(L)'
;MSRFIYIRGLRQVEHTVFGVSDGQKHYWDALTNKPQPYSSGQQVKRSILDAMVESMDGERRAPITFNYQLKKAKAGEVKQSDQKEPWNPCDPKYADQLIGGWMRAQKGATAVKRRSPLSISAMRPLHPSLARLEDSESGTFDRSDQPGYHKVRVTDEKGNELSPEEIKAYLTEADKTLPMRNWLKLGPRANGLFVFDIAVDLTTLFSVSTNQYDPEITEEQIAELKEEGWREVGERLYAPAERQSQILKALAKAIVNWRITSNQSRTFSPQGTLALAVSNNANSIINAIRADIVEDATQPYKAAPVIDDSIDGVELFLAPAVKGFVSEVVVDGNAMNNAEQHILQELQKGIMQTS
;
A
#
# COMPACT_ATOMS: atom_id res chain seq x y z
N MET A 1 -6.63 -12.56 27.38
CA MET A 1 -5.65 -12.20 26.32
C MET A 1 -6.16 -10.98 25.58
N SER A 2 -5.27 -10.19 24.95
CA SER A 2 -5.66 -8.99 24.22
C SER A 2 -6.35 -9.33 22.91
N ARG A 3 -7.37 -8.53 22.54
CA ARG A 3 -8.07 -8.64 21.26
C ARG A 3 -7.21 -8.21 20.07
N PHE A 4 -6.31 -7.27 20.30
CA PHE A 4 -5.50 -6.66 19.25
C PHE A 4 -4.03 -6.96 19.45
N ILE A 5 -3.34 -7.05 18.31
CA ILE A 5 -1.89 -6.88 18.21
C ILE A 5 -1.65 -5.59 17.45
N TYR A 6 -0.72 -4.79 17.95
CA TYR A 6 -0.28 -3.54 17.34
C TYR A 6 1.17 -3.69 16.88
N ILE A 7 1.43 -3.24 15.67
CA ILE A 7 2.74 -3.25 15.04
C ILE A 7 3.05 -1.83 14.57
N ARG A 8 4.21 -1.29 14.96
CA ARG A 8 4.79 -0.08 14.35
C ARG A 8 6.06 -0.46 13.61
N GLY A 9 6.17 -0.04 12.36
CA GLY A 9 7.41 -0.18 11.59
C GLY A 9 8.04 1.16 11.27
N LEU A 10 9.36 1.25 11.43
CA LEU A 10 10.20 2.35 10.94
C LEU A 10 10.83 1.94 9.61
N ARG A 11 10.70 2.76 8.58
CA ARG A 11 11.24 2.52 7.24
C ARG A 11 12.08 3.68 6.75
N GLN A 12 13.14 3.34 6.04
CA GLN A 12 13.88 4.28 5.20
C GLN A 12 13.23 4.32 3.83
N VAL A 13 12.89 5.52 3.37
CA VAL A 13 12.34 5.76 2.04
C VAL A 13 13.30 6.66 1.28
N GLU A 14 13.64 6.27 0.07
CA GLU A 14 14.59 7.01 -0.77
C GLU A 14 13.99 7.18 -2.17
N HIS A 15 14.02 8.40 -2.70
CA HIS A 15 13.61 8.75 -4.06
C HIS A 15 12.30 8.09 -4.54
N THR A 16 11.32 7.96 -3.64
CA THR A 16 10.13 7.14 -3.90
C THR A 16 8.92 7.98 -4.30
N VAL A 17 8.04 7.41 -5.14
CA VAL A 17 6.70 7.98 -5.40
C VAL A 17 5.57 7.15 -4.78
N PHE A 18 4.82 7.76 -3.86
CA PHE A 18 3.60 7.19 -3.27
C PHE A 18 2.32 7.45 -4.10
N GLY A 19 2.44 8.19 -5.20
CA GLY A 19 1.35 8.55 -6.11
C GLY A 19 0.82 7.43 -7.02
N VAL A 20 -0.43 7.61 -7.49
CA VAL A 20 -1.07 6.72 -8.49
C VAL A 20 -1.55 7.50 -9.73
N SER A 21 -2.09 8.73 -9.55
CA SER A 21 -2.57 9.60 -10.65
C SER A 21 -1.76 10.89 -10.80
N ASP A 22 -1.63 11.68 -9.72
CA ASP A 22 -1.18 13.08 -9.79
C ASP A 22 0.24 13.31 -9.21
N GLY A 23 1.12 12.31 -9.36
CA GLY A 23 2.48 12.37 -8.82
C GLY A 23 2.55 12.17 -7.30
N GLN A 24 3.61 12.68 -6.66
CA GLN A 24 3.89 12.41 -5.24
C GLN A 24 2.85 13.02 -4.29
N LYS A 25 2.16 12.15 -3.55
CA LYS A 25 1.20 12.53 -2.50
C LYS A 25 1.90 13.25 -1.35
N HIS A 26 1.30 14.33 -0.89
CA HIS A 26 1.79 15.12 0.23
C HIS A 26 0.63 15.72 1.03
N TYR A 27 0.90 16.08 2.29
CA TYR A 27 0.01 16.88 3.13
C TYR A 27 0.78 18.10 3.68
N TRP A 28 0.08 19.13 4.15
CA TRP A 28 0.73 20.29 4.75
C TRP A 28 0.95 20.09 6.25
N ASP A 29 2.19 20.20 6.71
CA ASP A 29 2.51 20.13 8.13
C ASP A 29 2.53 21.53 8.76
N ALA A 30 1.74 21.71 9.83
CA ALA A 30 1.60 23.00 10.48
C ALA A 30 2.80 23.39 11.37
N LEU A 31 3.54 22.41 11.90
CA LEU A 31 4.69 22.66 12.79
C LEU A 31 5.88 23.26 12.03
N THR A 32 6.19 22.66 10.89
CA THR A 32 7.32 23.06 10.04
C THR A 32 6.93 23.97 8.88
N ASN A 33 5.63 24.17 8.66
CA ASN A 33 5.06 24.92 7.53
C ASN A 33 5.60 24.43 6.17
N LYS A 34 5.69 23.10 6.01
CA LYS A 34 6.26 22.44 4.83
C LYS A 34 5.36 21.29 4.35
N PRO A 35 5.33 21.01 3.04
CA PRO A 35 4.67 19.82 2.53
C PRO A 35 5.45 18.56 2.92
N GLN A 36 4.74 17.55 3.39
CA GLN A 36 5.30 16.28 3.84
C GLN A 36 4.81 15.13 2.96
N PRO A 37 5.70 14.27 2.46
CA PRO A 37 5.29 13.12 1.65
C PRO A 37 4.53 12.12 2.52
N TYR A 38 3.56 11.41 1.95
CA TYR A 38 2.93 10.28 2.65
C TYR A 38 2.37 9.24 1.67
N SER A 39 2.21 8.01 2.14
CA SER A 39 1.42 6.98 1.48
C SER A 39 0.14 6.75 2.28
N SER A 40 -1.01 6.76 1.59
CA SER A 40 -2.30 6.50 2.21
C SER A 40 -2.38 5.07 2.75
N GLY A 41 -3.08 4.87 3.88
CA GLY A 41 -3.26 3.54 4.47
C GLY A 41 -3.87 2.50 3.51
N GLN A 42 -4.68 2.93 2.54
CA GLN A 42 -5.20 2.04 1.48
C GLN A 42 -4.12 1.49 0.55
N GLN A 43 -3.09 2.28 0.25
CA GLN A 43 -1.97 1.85 -0.59
C GLN A 43 -1.06 0.88 0.20
N VAL A 44 -0.81 1.18 1.47
CA VAL A 44 -0.08 0.27 2.38
C VAL A 44 -0.83 -1.04 2.50
N LYS A 45 -2.14 -1.00 2.78
CA LYS A 45 -3.00 -2.17 2.86
C LYS A 45 -2.99 -3.00 1.58
N ARG A 46 -3.15 -2.37 0.42
CA ARG A 46 -3.05 -3.07 -0.86
C ARG A 46 -1.70 -3.79 -0.99
N SER A 47 -0.60 -3.10 -0.67
CA SER A 47 0.75 -3.67 -0.77
C SER A 47 0.94 -4.87 0.17
N ILE A 48 0.35 -4.84 1.37
CA ILE A 48 0.35 -5.97 2.31
C ILE A 48 -0.47 -7.13 1.75
N LEU A 49 -1.68 -6.88 1.25
CA LEU A 49 -2.53 -7.93 0.70
C LEU A 49 -1.95 -8.54 -0.59
N ASP A 50 -1.30 -7.73 -1.43
CA ASP A 50 -0.58 -8.20 -2.62
C ASP A 50 0.58 -9.11 -2.20
N ALA A 51 1.43 -8.67 -1.27
CA ALA A 51 2.54 -9.48 -0.74
C ALA A 51 2.08 -10.77 -0.04
N MET A 52 0.92 -10.72 0.64
CA MET A 52 0.32 -11.89 1.29
C MET A 52 -0.09 -12.93 0.25
N VAL A 53 -0.87 -12.53 -0.76
CA VAL A 53 -1.33 -13.44 -1.81
C VAL A 53 -0.18 -13.98 -2.64
N GLU A 54 0.82 -13.16 -2.99
CA GLU A 54 2.02 -13.60 -3.70
C GLU A 54 2.84 -14.64 -2.93
N SER A 55 2.74 -14.65 -1.60
CA SER A 55 3.43 -15.62 -0.75
C SER A 55 2.69 -16.95 -0.58
N MET A 56 1.46 -17.05 -1.09
CA MET A 56 0.62 -18.24 -0.99
C MET A 56 0.62 -19.01 -2.31
N ASP A 57 0.90 -20.31 -2.25
CA ASP A 57 0.94 -21.17 -3.44
C ASP A 57 -0.45 -21.31 -4.07
N GLY A 58 -0.57 -20.96 -5.36
CA GLY A 58 -1.80 -21.11 -6.15
C GLY A 58 -2.91 -20.09 -5.83
N GLU A 59 -2.71 -19.21 -4.85
CA GLU A 59 -3.68 -18.17 -4.49
C GLU A 59 -3.68 -17.03 -5.53
N ARG A 60 -4.85 -16.42 -5.75
CA ARG A 60 -4.98 -15.21 -6.57
C ARG A 60 -5.87 -14.21 -5.86
N ARG A 61 -5.65 -12.94 -6.18
CA ARG A 61 -6.56 -11.85 -5.75
C ARG A 61 -7.96 -12.15 -6.25
N ALA A 62 -8.96 -11.85 -5.42
CA ALA A 62 -10.35 -12.00 -5.79
C ALA A 62 -10.65 -11.26 -7.11
N PRO A 63 -11.36 -11.91 -8.06
CA PRO A 63 -11.66 -11.32 -9.36
C PRO A 63 -12.65 -10.17 -9.20
N ILE A 64 -12.23 -8.96 -9.56
CA ILE A 64 -13.08 -7.76 -9.50
C ILE A 64 -13.79 -7.54 -10.84
N THR A 65 -15.10 -7.29 -10.79
CA THR A 65 -15.87 -6.94 -11.98
C THR A 65 -15.85 -5.42 -12.20
N PHE A 66 -15.33 -4.97 -13.34
CA PHE A 66 -15.31 -3.55 -13.71
C PHE A 66 -16.52 -3.21 -14.57
N ASN A 67 -17.37 -2.33 -14.06
CA ASN A 67 -18.62 -1.96 -14.73
C ASN A 67 -18.44 -0.70 -15.57
N TYR A 68 -18.86 -0.73 -16.83
CA TYR A 68 -18.89 0.42 -17.72
C TYR A 68 -20.31 0.64 -18.25
N GLN A 69 -20.77 1.89 -18.23
CA GLN A 69 -22.08 2.27 -18.77
C GLN A 69 -21.89 3.21 -19.96
N LEU A 70 -22.52 2.90 -21.09
CA LEU A 70 -22.50 3.77 -22.26
C LEU A 70 -23.46 4.96 -22.08
N LYS A 71 -22.97 6.18 -22.35
CA LYS A 71 -23.79 7.39 -22.46
C LYS A 71 -24.66 7.34 -23.71
N LYS A 72 -25.78 8.07 -23.66
CA LYS A 72 -26.54 8.41 -24.87
C LYS A 72 -25.68 9.33 -25.75
N ALA A 73 -25.47 8.97 -27.01
CA ALA A 73 -24.78 9.80 -27.99
C ALA A 73 -25.77 10.64 -28.82
N LYS A 74 -25.32 11.80 -29.30
CA LYS A 74 -26.03 12.55 -30.35
C LYS A 74 -25.81 11.88 -31.72
N ALA A 75 -26.70 12.12 -32.68
CA ALA A 75 -26.59 11.52 -34.01
C ALA A 75 -25.25 11.91 -34.67
N GLY A 76 -24.45 10.91 -35.06
CA GLY A 76 -23.12 11.08 -35.65
C GLY A 76 -21.94 10.99 -34.67
N GLU A 77 -22.16 10.87 -33.36
CA GLU A 77 -21.10 10.72 -32.35
C GLU A 77 -20.97 9.28 -31.83
N VAL A 78 -19.75 8.86 -31.48
CA VAL A 78 -19.49 7.57 -30.83
C VAL A 78 -19.95 7.63 -29.36
N LYS A 79 -20.64 6.59 -28.89
CA LYS A 79 -21.06 6.49 -27.48
C LYS A 79 -19.84 6.44 -26.56
N GLN A 80 -19.72 7.44 -25.68
CA GLN A 80 -18.73 7.44 -24.61
C GLN A 80 -19.14 6.46 -23.50
N SER A 81 -18.16 5.84 -22.84
CA SER A 81 -18.38 5.02 -21.65
C SER A 81 -18.04 5.80 -20.38
N ASP A 82 -18.82 5.61 -19.34
CA ASP A 82 -18.48 5.99 -17.96
C ASP A 82 -18.18 4.73 -17.17
N GLN A 83 -17.08 4.76 -16.41
CA GLN A 83 -16.80 3.72 -15.43
C GLN A 83 -17.74 3.87 -14.23
N LYS A 84 -18.39 2.78 -13.84
CA LYS A 84 -19.19 2.66 -12.61
C LYS A 84 -18.38 1.99 -11.51
N GLU A 85 -18.97 1.91 -10.32
CA GLU A 85 -18.34 1.26 -9.17
C GLU A 85 -17.95 -0.20 -9.52
N PRO A 86 -16.68 -0.60 -9.29
CA PRO A 86 -16.27 -1.98 -9.42
C PRO A 86 -17.00 -2.87 -8.40
N TRP A 87 -17.33 -4.09 -8.78
CA TRP A 87 -18.00 -5.04 -7.89
C TRP A 87 -17.02 -6.07 -7.32
N ASN A 88 -16.96 -6.11 -6.00
CA ASN A 88 -16.29 -7.17 -5.25
C ASN A 88 -17.17 -8.44 -5.25
N PRO A 89 -16.59 -9.65 -5.40
CA PRO A 89 -17.35 -10.89 -5.24
C PRO A 89 -17.94 -11.05 -3.84
N CYS A 90 -17.33 -10.44 -2.81
CA CYS A 90 -17.76 -10.52 -1.40
C CYS A 90 -17.72 -11.97 -0.91
N ASP A 91 -16.64 -12.67 -1.22
CA ASP A 91 -16.44 -14.09 -0.98
C ASP A 91 -15.25 -14.30 -0.02
N PRO A 92 -15.50 -14.80 1.21
CA PRO A 92 -14.46 -15.04 2.20
C PRO A 92 -13.52 -16.20 1.87
N LYS A 93 -13.76 -16.97 0.81
CA LYS A 93 -12.83 -18.01 0.33
C LYS A 93 -11.50 -17.40 -0.14
N TYR A 94 -11.56 -16.21 -0.73
CA TYR A 94 -10.36 -15.48 -1.14
C TYR A 94 -9.67 -14.84 0.07
N ALA A 95 -8.38 -15.15 0.24
CA ALA A 95 -7.61 -14.67 1.40
C ALA A 95 -7.55 -13.13 1.46
N ASP A 96 -7.44 -12.45 0.31
CA ASP A 96 -7.40 -10.98 0.28
C ASP A 96 -8.72 -10.34 0.67
N GLN A 97 -9.87 -10.98 0.43
CA GLN A 97 -11.17 -10.49 0.91
C GLN A 97 -11.39 -10.82 2.37
N LEU A 98 -11.05 -12.04 2.81
CA LEU A 98 -11.14 -12.42 4.21
C LEU A 98 -10.25 -11.54 5.11
N ILE A 99 -9.09 -11.10 4.65
CA ILE A 99 -8.19 -10.24 5.44
C ILE A 99 -8.39 -8.75 5.12
N GLY A 100 -8.77 -8.41 3.89
CA GLY A 100 -8.95 -7.04 3.43
C GLY A 100 -10.35 -6.46 3.67
N GLY A 101 -11.36 -7.29 3.89
CA GLY A 101 -12.76 -6.86 3.93
C GLY A 101 -13.28 -6.43 2.57
N TRP A 102 -14.58 -6.13 2.51
CA TRP A 102 -15.27 -5.74 1.28
C TRP A 102 -16.47 -4.85 1.60
N MET A 103 -16.93 -4.16 0.58
CA MET A 103 -18.23 -3.50 0.57
C MET A 103 -18.78 -3.60 -0.84
N ARG A 104 -20.07 -3.94 -0.95
CA ARG A 104 -20.82 -3.93 -2.20
C ARG A 104 -22.21 -3.38 -1.92
N ALA A 105 -22.51 -2.22 -2.48
CA ALA A 105 -23.84 -1.62 -2.46
C ALA A 105 -24.41 -1.60 -3.89
N GLN A 106 -25.25 -2.58 -4.22
CA GLN A 106 -25.89 -2.65 -5.53
C GLN A 106 -27.27 -2.01 -5.48
N LYS A 107 -27.60 -1.23 -6.52
CA LYS A 107 -28.93 -0.60 -6.63
C LYS A 107 -30.03 -1.67 -6.67
N GLY A 108 -30.89 -1.69 -5.66
CA GLY A 108 -32.01 -2.63 -5.55
C GLY A 108 -31.67 -3.95 -4.84
N ALA A 109 -30.47 -4.10 -4.29
CA ALA A 109 -30.10 -5.24 -3.44
C ALA A 109 -29.61 -4.76 -2.07
N THR A 110 -29.67 -5.64 -1.07
CA THR A 110 -29.12 -5.38 0.26
C THR A 110 -27.61 -5.18 0.15
N ALA A 111 -27.10 -4.13 0.77
CA ALA A 111 -25.67 -3.87 0.79
C ALA A 111 -24.97 -4.92 1.67
N VAL A 112 -23.91 -5.53 1.16
CA VAL A 112 -23.09 -6.50 1.87
C VAL A 112 -21.77 -5.84 2.22
N LYS A 113 -21.39 -5.83 3.49
CA LYS A 113 -20.17 -5.16 3.94
C LYS A 113 -19.49 -5.92 5.06
N ARG A 114 -18.17 -6.02 4.98
CA ARG A 114 -17.31 -6.56 6.03
C ARG A 114 -16.13 -5.63 6.27
N ARG A 115 -15.94 -5.26 7.54
CA ARG A 115 -14.78 -4.45 7.95
C ARG A 115 -13.52 -5.32 7.91
N SER A 116 -12.43 -4.68 7.51
CA SER A 116 -11.10 -5.28 7.53
C SER A 116 -10.68 -5.59 8.96
N PRO A 117 -10.25 -6.82 9.29
CA PRO A 117 -9.60 -7.11 10.58
C PRO A 117 -8.24 -6.39 10.71
N LEU A 118 -7.68 -5.90 9.61
CA LEU A 118 -6.50 -5.03 9.60
C LEU A 118 -6.91 -3.55 9.56
N SER A 119 -6.51 -2.79 10.58
CA SER A 119 -6.54 -1.32 10.57
C SER A 119 -5.13 -0.80 10.36
N ILE A 120 -4.91 -0.07 9.26
CA ILE A 120 -3.58 0.33 8.81
C ILE A 120 -3.52 1.85 8.68
N SER A 121 -2.54 2.46 9.33
CA SER A 121 -2.32 3.90 9.24
C SER A 121 -1.80 4.31 7.87
N ALA A 122 -1.82 5.61 7.59
CA ALA A 122 -0.94 6.14 6.54
C ALA A 122 0.53 5.87 6.91
N MET A 123 1.35 5.61 5.90
CA MET A 123 2.81 5.65 6.07
C MET A 123 3.24 7.11 5.92
N ARG A 124 3.70 7.69 7.03
CA ARG A 124 3.98 9.13 7.17
C ARG A 124 5.37 9.34 7.75
N PRO A 125 5.96 10.54 7.66
CA PRO A 125 7.22 10.83 8.33
C PRO A 125 7.14 10.51 9.83
N LEU A 126 8.22 9.95 10.38
CA LEU A 126 8.36 9.76 11.83
C LEU A 126 8.25 11.12 12.53
N HIS A 127 8.94 12.12 11.98
CA HIS A 127 8.85 13.52 12.36
C HIS A 127 9.03 14.40 11.11
N PRO A 128 8.38 15.59 11.00
CA PRO A 128 8.50 16.46 9.83
C PRO A 128 9.92 16.92 9.47
N SER A 129 10.86 16.91 10.41
CA SER A 129 12.28 17.23 10.15
C SER A 129 13.13 16.03 9.71
N LEU A 130 12.59 14.81 9.78
CA LEU A 130 13.26 13.56 9.40
C LEU A 130 12.84 13.04 8.02
N ALA A 131 11.97 13.77 7.32
CA ALA A 131 11.60 13.49 5.95
C ALA A 131 11.42 14.79 5.16
N ARG A 132 11.49 14.68 3.84
CA ARG A 132 11.27 15.80 2.93
C ARG A 132 10.68 15.33 1.61
N LEU A 133 9.97 16.24 0.94
CA LEU A 133 9.88 16.18 -0.51
C LEU A 133 11.17 16.73 -1.09
N GLU A 134 11.81 15.94 -1.92
CA GLU A 134 12.89 16.40 -2.77
C GLU A 134 12.36 17.26 -3.90
N ASP A 135 13.23 18.11 -4.44
CA ASP A 135 12.93 18.93 -5.59
C ASP A 135 12.53 18.07 -6.80
N SER A 136 11.80 18.70 -7.71
CA SER A 136 11.30 17.99 -8.89
C SER A 136 12.45 17.50 -9.76
N GLU A 137 12.43 16.21 -10.06
CA GLU A 137 13.37 15.60 -10.98
C GLU A 137 12.87 15.74 -12.43
N SER A 138 13.81 15.85 -13.36
CA SER A 138 13.56 15.75 -14.79
C SER A 138 14.22 14.50 -15.34
N GLY A 139 13.53 13.80 -16.25
CA GLY A 139 14.08 12.67 -16.97
C GLY A 139 14.01 12.90 -18.47
N THR A 140 14.71 12.06 -19.23
CA THR A 140 14.69 12.08 -20.69
C THR A 140 14.23 10.72 -21.21
N PHE A 141 13.20 10.71 -22.03
CA PHE A 141 12.92 9.56 -22.88
C PHE A 141 13.72 9.75 -24.16
N ASP A 142 14.88 9.08 -24.26
CA ASP A 142 15.80 9.21 -25.38
C ASP A 142 15.86 7.91 -26.19
N ARG A 143 15.64 8.04 -27.49
CA ARG A 143 15.76 6.97 -28.50
C ARG A 143 16.57 7.44 -29.71
N SER A 144 17.35 8.51 -29.53
CA SER A 144 18.18 9.08 -30.58
C SER A 144 19.39 8.21 -30.94
N ASP A 145 19.65 7.14 -30.18
CA ASP A 145 20.68 6.15 -30.45
C ASP A 145 20.40 5.29 -31.69
N GLN A 146 19.13 5.10 -32.06
CA GLN A 146 18.72 4.32 -33.24
C GLN A 146 17.68 5.04 -34.10
N PRO A 147 18.02 6.18 -34.72
CA PRO A 147 17.03 7.03 -35.37
C PRO A 147 16.37 6.37 -36.59
N GLY A 148 17.05 5.44 -37.27
CA GLY A 148 16.49 4.72 -38.41
C GLY A 148 15.40 3.70 -38.07
N TYR A 149 15.29 3.29 -36.81
CA TYR A 149 14.28 2.31 -36.36
C TYR A 149 12.96 2.97 -35.93
N HIS A 150 13.02 4.24 -35.53
CA HIS A 150 11.87 4.96 -34.97
C HIS A 150 11.15 5.79 -36.03
N LYS A 151 9.81 5.75 -36.02
CA LYS A 151 8.98 6.53 -36.96
C LYS A 151 8.60 7.87 -36.33
N VAL A 152 8.87 8.96 -37.04
CA VAL A 152 8.40 10.31 -36.68
C VAL A 152 7.13 10.59 -37.46
N ARG A 153 6.00 10.75 -36.77
CA ARG A 153 4.70 11.09 -37.34
C ARG A 153 4.39 12.55 -37.05
N VAL A 154 4.18 13.36 -38.07
CA VAL A 154 3.79 14.77 -37.95
C VAL A 154 2.41 14.92 -38.59
N THR A 155 1.48 15.53 -37.87
CA THR A 155 0.10 15.74 -38.34
C THR A 155 -0.26 17.21 -38.39
N ASP A 156 -1.13 17.57 -39.32
CA ASP A 156 -1.77 18.89 -39.37
C ASP A 156 -2.83 19.05 -38.26
N GLU A 157 -3.45 20.24 -38.17
CA GLU A 157 -4.51 20.57 -37.21
C GLU A 157 -5.78 19.71 -37.37
N LYS A 158 -5.94 19.05 -38.52
CA LYS A 158 -7.08 18.17 -38.85
C LYS A 158 -6.76 16.69 -38.63
N GLY A 159 -5.53 16.36 -38.22
CA GLY A 159 -5.06 15.01 -37.94
C GLY A 159 -4.55 14.24 -39.16
N ASN A 160 -4.39 14.89 -40.32
CA ASN A 160 -3.81 14.28 -41.51
C ASN A 160 -2.28 14.22 -41.39
N GLU A 161 -1.68 13.14 -41.86
CA GLU A 161 -0.23 12.95 -41.83
C GLU A 161 0.45 13.75 -42.95
N LEU A 162 1.50 14.49 -42.60
CA LEU A 162 2.34 15.22 -43.55
C LEU A 162 3.29 14.27 -44.29
N SER A 163 3.53 14.56 -45.57
CA SER A 163 4.51 13.84 -46.37
C SER A 163 5.96 14.15 -45.96
N PRO A 164 6.94 13.30 -46.30
CA PRO A 164 8.34 13.54 -46.00
C PRO A 164 8.90 14.85 -46.62
N GLU A 165 8.36 15.28 -47.75
CA GLU A 165 8.77 16.50 -48.45
C GLU A 165 8.28 17.76 -47.72
N GLU A 166 7.03 17.74 -47.26
CA GLU A 166 6.44 18.82 -46.44
C GLU A 166 7.14 18.95 -45.08
N ILE A 167 7.49 17.82 -44.45
CA ILE A 167 8.27 17.83 -43.20
C ILE A 167 9.64 18.47 -43.43
N LYS A 168 10.35 18.14 -44.52
CA LYS A 168 11.66 18.74 -44.84
C LYS A 168 11.55 20.25 -45.11
N ALA A 169 10.52 20.67 -45.84
CA ALA A 169 10.24 22.09 -46.09
C ALA A 169 10.01 22.84 -44.75
N TYR A 170 9.17 22.28 -43.87
CA TYR A 170 8.92 22.83 -42.53
C TYR A 170 10.19 22.94 -41.68
N LEU A 171 11.03 21.90 -41.63
CA LEU A 171 12.26 21.93 -40.82
C LEU A 171 13.24 23.01 -41.30
N THR A 172 13.29 23.24 -42.62
CA THR A 172 14.17 24.24 -43.24
C THR A 172 13.63 25.65 -43.04
N GLU A 173 12.32 25.85 -43.19
CA GLU A 173 11.67 27.16 -43.01
C GLU A 173 11.62 27.59 -41.55
N ALA A 174 11.38 26.65 -40.64
CA ALA A 174 11.25 26.93 -39.20
C ALA A 174 12.56 26.89 -38.42
N ASP A 175 13.69 26.56 -39.07
CA ASP A 175 15.02 26.34 -38.46
C ASP A 175 14.95 25.47 -37.18
N LYS A 176 14.27 24.31 -37.30
CA LYS A 176 13.98 23.42 -36.17
C LYS A 176 14.40 21.98 -36.48
N THR A 177 14.65 21.25 -35.40
CA THR A 177 14.86 19.80 -35.45
C THR A 177 13.70 19.09 -34.74
N LEU A 178 13.40 17.86 -35.17
CA LEU A 178 12.46 16.97 -34.48
C LEU A 178 13.25 15.86 -33.80
N PRO A 179 13.82 16.12 -32.61
CA PRO A 179 14.66 15.14 -31.95
C PRO A 179 13.79 13.99 -31.42
N MET A 180 14.31 12.76 -31.51
CA MET A 180 13.68 11.55 -30.95
C MET A 180 13.92 11.44 -29.45
N ARG A 181 13.84 12.59 -28.75
CA ARG A 181 13.94 12.70 -27.30
C ARG A 181 12.83 13.57 -26.76
N ASN A 182 12.25 13.17 -25.65
CA ASN A 182 11.26 13.96 -24.94
C ASN A 182 11.70 14.21 -23.50
N TRP A 183 11.63 15.47 -23.08
CA TRP A 183 11.88 15.86 -21.69
C TRP A 183 10.64 15.56 -20.85
N LEU A 184 10.83 14.74 -19.82
CA LEU A 184 9.79 14.33 -18.89
C LEU A 184 9.97 15.07 -17.57
N LYS A 185 8.93 15.76 -17.11
CA LYS A 185 8.87 16.25 -15.73
C LYS A 185 8.39 15.10 -14.84
N LEU A 186 9.27 14.58 -13.99
CA LEU A 186 8.97 13.41 -13.14
C LEU A 186 8.35 13.79 -11.80
N GLY A 187 8.43 15.06 -11.43
CA GLY A 187 7.87 15.61 -10.19
C GLY A 187 8.75 15.32 -8.97
N PRO A 188 8.30 15.74 -7.78
CA PRO A 188 9.08 15.61 -6.55
C PRO A 188 9.03 14.18 -6.00
N ARG A 189 9.98 13.83 -5.13
CA ARG A 189 10.13 12.47 -4.57
C ARG A 189 10.11 12.48 -3.04
N ALA A 190 9.65 11.39 -2.44
CA ALA A 190 9.71 11.19 -1.00
C ALA A 190 11.08 10.67 -0.57
N ASN A 191 11.66 11.29 0.47
CA ASN A 191 12.91 10.85 1.08
C ASN A 191 12.84 11.01 2.62
N GLY A 192 13.38 10.06 3.36
CA GLY A 192 13.59 10.14 4.81
C GLY A 192 13.07 8.95 5.60
N LEU A 193 12.79 9.19 6.88
CA LEU A 193 12.31 8.18 7.83
C LEU A 193 10.79 8.23 7.97
N PHE A 194 10.16 7.08 7.75
CA PHE A 194 8.72 6.92 7.75
C PHE A 194 8.28 5.88 8.76
N VAL A 195 7.10 6.09 9.35
CA VAL A 195 6.43 5.11 10.19
C VAL A 195 5.11 4.68 9.58
N PHE A 196 4.75 3.44 9.83
CA PHE A 196 3.42 2.90 9.61
C PHE A 196 3.00 2.07 10.83
N ASP A 197 1.69 2.06 11.09
CA ASP A 197 1.09 1.38 12.22
C ASP A 197 0.01 0.40 11.71
N ILE A 198 -0.02 -0.81 12.26
CA ILE A 198 -1.00 -1.85 11.95
C ILE A 198 -1.63 -2.32 13.25
N ALA A 199 -2.96 -2.32 13.33
CA ALA A 199 -3.70 -3.04 14.35
C ALA A 199 -4.39 -4.25 13.71
N VAL A 200 -4.17 -5.43 14.29
CA VAL A 200 -4.78 -6.69 13.85
C VAL A 200 -5.81 -7.12 14.88
N ASP A 201 -7.08 -7.23 14.47
CA ASP A 201 -8.15 -7.79 15.29
C ASP A 201 -8.14 -9.31 15.23
N LEU A 202 -7.68 -9.95 16.30
CA LEU A 202 -7.55 -11.41 16.37
C LEU A 202 -8.90 -12.14 16.37
N THR A 203 -9.97 -11.47 16.80
CA THR A 203 -11.29 -12.11 16.95
C THR A 203 -12.06 -12.22 15.62
N THR A 204 -11.81 -11.30 14.69
CA THR A 204 -12.50 -11.22 13.40
C THR A 204 -11.64 -11.65 12.22
N LEU A 205 -10.36 -11.98 12.46
CA LEU A 205 -9.36 -12.25 11.44
C LEU A 205 -9.78 -13.35 10.46
N PHE A 206 -10.35 -14.45 10.96
CA PHE A 206 -10.73 -15.63 10.17
C PHE A 206 -12.23 -15.91 10.16
N SER A 207 -13.04 -14.93 10.55
CA SER A 207 -14.47 -15.12 10.70
C SER A 207 -15.31 -14.11 9.95
N VAL A 208 -16.49 -14.57 9.53
CA VAL A 208 -17.55 -13.77 8.92
C VAL A 208 -18.82 -13.86 9.75
N SER A 209 -19.54 -12.75 9.86
CA SER A 209 -20.84 -12.70 10.56
C SER A 209 -21.92 -13.40 9.75
N THR A 210 -22.75 -14.21 10.41
CA THR A 210 -23.96 -14.79 9.81
C THR A 210 -25.19 -13.89 9.98
N ASN A 211 -25.06 -12.79 10.72
CA ASN A 211 -26.12 -11.82 10.96
C ASN A 211 -26.64 -11.21 9.65
N GLN A 212 -27.96 -11.27 9.42
CA GLN A 212 -28.61 -10.78 8.19
C GLN A 212 -29.22 -9.37 8.32
N TYR A 213 -29.21 -8.76 9.51
CA TYR A 213 -29.65 -7.37 9.69
C TYR A 213 -28.62 -6.37 9.14
N ASP A 214 -27.33 -6.71 9.23
CA ASP A 214 -26.22 -5.99 8.59
C ASP A 214 -25.26 -7.02 7.96
N PRO A 215 -25.60 -7.56 6.77
CA PRO A 215 -24.98 -8.78 6.27
C PRO A 215 -23.52 -8.57 5.83
N GLU A 216 -22.65 -9.45 6.33
CA GLU A 216 -21.29 -9.63 5.81
C GLU A 216 -21.25 -10.56 4.58
N ILE A 217 -22.18 -11.52 4.52
CA ILE A 217 -22.36 -12.51 3.44
C ILE A 217 -23.86 -12.86 3.29
N THR A 218 -24.26 -13.42 2.14
CA THR A 218 -25.65 -13.84 1.88
C THR A 218 -25.99 -15.18 2.54
N GLU A 219 -27.28 -15.48 2.69
CA GLU A 219 -27.76 -16.78 3.21
C GLU A 219 -27.28 -17.96 2.36
N GLU A 220 -27.22 -17.78 1.04
CA GLU A 220 -26.69 -18.79 0.11
C GLU A 220 -25.21 -19.07 0.41
N GLN A 221 -24.40 -18.02 0.60
CA GLN A 221 -22.98 -18.17 0.96
C GLN A 221 -22.81 -18.82 2.33
N ILE A 222 -23.70 -18.57 3.30
CA ILE A 222 -23.66 -19.24 4.61
C ILE A 222 -23.80 -20.76 4.44
N ALA A 223 -24.74 -21.21 3.61
CA ALA A 223 -24.94 -22.63 3.34
C ALA A 223 -23.71 -23.25 2.65
N GLU A 224 -23.20 -22.61 1.59
CA GLU A 224 -22.00 -23.06 0.87
C GLU A 224 -20.77 -23.20 1.79
N LEU A 225 -20.51 -22.18 2.63
CA LEU A 225 -19.35 -22.20 3.51
C LEU A 225 -19.44 -23.32 4.56
N LYS A 226 -20.65 -23.61 5.07
CA LYS A 226 -20.87 -24.73 5.99
C LYS A 226 -20.58 -26.08 5.31
N GLU A 227 -21.00 -26.25 4.05
CA GLU A 227 -20.71 -27.45 3.26
C GLU A 227 -19.20 -27.60 2.98
N GLU A 228 -18.50 -26.48 2.77
CA GLU A 228 -17.04 -26.42 2.59
C GLU A 228 -16.24 -26.56 3.91
N GLY A 229 -16.90 -26.87 5.03
CA GLY A 229 -16.25 -27.17 6.31
C GLY A 229 -15.93 -25.97 7.19
N TRP A 230 -16.54 -24.80 6.95
CA TRP A 230 -16.46 -23.67 7.88
C TRP A 230 -17.21 -23.97 9.18
N ARG A 231 -16.58 -23.66 10.31
CA ARG A 231 -17.15 -23.94 11.63
C ARG A 231 -18.04 -22.80 12.11
N GLU A 232 -19.28 -23.12 12.47
CA GLU A 232 -20.20 -22.16 13.09
C GLU A 232 -19.96 -22.08 14.60
N VAL A 233 -19.76 -20.86 15.10
CA VAL A 233 -19.60 -20.55 16.52
C VAL A 233 -20.35 -19.26 16.83
N GLY A 234 -21.49 -19.37 17.51
CA GLY A 234 -22.39 -18.23 17.73
C GLY A 234 -22.89 -17.66 16.40
N GLU A 235 -22.89 -16.34 16.25
CA GLU A 235 -23.31 -15.65 15.02
C GLU A 235 -22.18 -15.49 13.98
N ARG A 236 -21.18 -16.39 13.96
CA ARG A 236 -20.03 -16.30 13.05
C ARG A 236 -19.64 -17.67 12.48
N LEU A 237 -19.15 -17.64 11.24
CA LEU A 237 -18.48 -18.76 10.58
C LEU A 237 -16.97 -18.52 10.58
N TYR A 238 -16.21 -19.55 10.93
CA TYR A 238 -14.75 -19.55 10.95
C TYR A 238 -14.19 -20.41 9.83
N ALA A 239 -13.14 -19.91 9.15
CA ALA A 239 -12.45 -20.64 8.10
C ALA A 239 -11.85 -21.97 8.63
N PRO A 240 -11.69 -23.01 7.81
CA PRO A 240 -11.04 -24.26 8.22
C PRO A 240 -9.62 -24.04 8.78
N ALA A 241 -9.22 -24.84 9.77
CA ALA A 241 -7.94 -24.66 10.49
C ALA A 241 -6.71 -24.66 9.57
N GLU A 242 -6.70 -25.51 8.54
CA GLU A 242 -5.64 -25.55 7.54
C GLU A 242 -5.54 -24.22 6.77
N ARG A 243 -6.69 -23.68 6.36
CA ARG A 243 -6.77 -22.38 5.67
C ARG A 243 -6.31 -21.24 6.58
N GLN A 244 -6.70 -21.25 7.84
CA GLN A 244 -6.21 -20.27 8.82
C GLN A 244 -4.69 -20.31 8.95
N SER A 245 -4.10 -21.51 9.05
CA SER A 245 -2.64 -21.66 9.16
C SER A 245 -1.89 -21.17 7.93
N GLN A 246 -2.43 -21.39 6.72
CA GLN A 246 -1.84 -20.89 5.48
C GLN A 246 -1.85 -19.36 5.45
N ILE A 247 -3.01 -18.76 5.73
CA ILE A 247 -3.16 -17.30 5.72
C ILE A 247 -2.31 -16.65 6.81
N LEU A 248 -2.19 -17.25 8.00
CA LEU A 248 -1.34 -16.72 9.07
C LEU A 248 0.13 -16.61 8.68
N LYS A 249 0.69 -17.67 8.08
CA LYS A 249 2.08 -17.68 7.62
C LYS A 249 2.31 -16.60 6.57
N ALA A 250 1.41 -16.51 5.60
CA ALA A 250 1.44 -15.50 4.55
C ALA A 250 1.30 -14.07 5.10
N LEU A 251 0.39 -13.86 6.05
CA LEU A 251 0.13 -12.56 6.66
C LEU A 251 1.31 -12.07 7.49
N ALA A 252 1.91 -12.93 8.32
CA ALA A 252 3.10 -12.59 9.09
C ALA A 252 4.26 -12.16 8.19
N LYS A 253 4.51 -12.94 7.13
CA LYS A 253 5.50 -12.60 6.10
C LYS A 253 5.20 -11.29 5.39
N ALA A 254 3.94 -11.07 5.02
CA ALA A 254 3.51 -9.86 4.34
C ALA A 254 3.63 -8.60 5.21
N ILE A 255 3.26 -8.66 6.49
CA ILE A 255 3.38 -7.54 7.44
C ILE A 255 4.82 -7.02 7.53
N VAL A 256 5.80 -7.91 7.45
CA VAL A 256 7.23 -7.53 7.51
C VAL A 256 7.74 -7.07 6.14
N ASN A 257 7.40 -7.81 5.08
CA ASN A 257 8.08 -7.73 3.79
C ASN A 257 7.34 -6.96 2.69
N TRP A 258 6.15 -6.40 2.95
CA TRP A 258 5.40 -5.64 1.96
C TRP A 258 6.18 -4.43 1.42
N ARG A 259 6.00 -4.08 0.14
CA ARG A 259 6.69 -2.95 -0.50
C ARG A 259 5.73 -2.20 -1.40
N ILE A 260 5.93 -0.90 -1.54
CA ILE A 260 5.14 -0.12 -2.51
C ILE A 260 5.79 -0.30 -3.89
N THR A 261 5.30 -1.26 -4.67
CA THR A 261 5.69 -1.49 -6.06
C THR A 261 4.79 -0.68 -6.99
N SER A 262 4.96 0.64 -7.00
CA SER A 262 4.26 1.51 -7.96
C SER A 262 5.02 1.53 -9.28
N ASN A 263 4.39 1.13 -10.39
CA ASN A 263 4.91 1.31 -11.75
C ASN A 263 5.22 2.78 -12.10
N GLN A 264 4.69 3.74 -11.33
CA GLN A 264 4.97 5.17 -11.54
C GLN A 264 6.27 5.64 -10.90
N SER A 265 6.85 4.86 -9.98
CA SER A 265 8.03 5.31 -9.25
C SER A 265 9.24 5.53 -10.15
N ARG A 266 9.37 4.80 -11.27
CA ARG A 266 10.53 4.79 -12.22
C ARG A 266 11.91 4.55 -11.57
N THR A 267 12.02 4.71 -10.26
CA THR A 267 13.16 4.51 -9.38
C THR A 267 12.75 3.45 -8.38
N PHE A 268 13.48 2.34 -8.37
CA PHE A 268 13.27 1.28 -7.39
C PHE A 268 13.92 1.70 -6.06
N SER A 269 13.11 1.72 -4.99
CA SER A 269 13.60 1.83 -3.62
C SER A 269 13.31 0.53 -2.89
N PRO A 270 14.28 -0.07 -2.20
CA PRO A 270 14.04 -1.27 -1.40
C PRO A 270 13.11 -1.00 -0.21
N GLN A 271 12.94 0.27 0.20
CA GLN A 271 12.09 0.71 1.31
C GLN A 271 12.36 -0.11 2.59
N GLY A 272 13.63 -0.23 2.96
CA GLY A 272 14.07 -1.12 4.03
C GLY A 272 13.37 -0.82 5.36
N THR A 273 12.79 -1.85 5.96
CA THR A 273 12.32 -1.81 7.34
C THR A 273 13.54 -1.79 8.28
N LEU A 274 13.70 -0.69 9.00
CA LEU A 274 14.79 -0.46 9.94
C LEU A 274 14.49 -1.05 11.32
N ALA A 275 13.24 -0.91 11.78
CA ALA A 275 12.79 -1.39 13.07
C ALA A 275 11.32 -1.82 13.01
N LEU A 276 10.96 -2.85 13.79
CA LEU A 276 9.58 -3.23 14.08
C LEU A 276 9.38 -3.31 15.58
N ALA A 277 8.29 -2.72 16.06
CA ALA A 277 7.81 -2.85 17.43
C ALA A 277 6.48 -3.62 17.40
N VAL A 278 6.36 -4.68 18.21
CA VAL A 278 5.14 -5.49 18.32
C VAL A 278 4.68 -5.48 19.78
N SER A 279 3.40 -5.19 20.02
CA SER A 279 2.82 -5.17 21.36
C SER A 279 1.31 -5.42 21.32
N ASN A 280 0.72 -5.73 22.48
CA ASN A 280 -0.72 -5.70 22.69
C ASN A 280 -1.25 -4.32 23.15
N ASN A 281 -0.36 -3.33 23.30
CA ASN A 281 -0.69 -1.96 23.70
C ASN A 281 -0.26 -0.96 22.62
N ALA A 282 -1.24 -0.23 22.07
CA ALA A 282 -1.01 0.77 21.03
C ALA A 282 -0.10 1.92 21.49
N ASN A 283 -0.14 2.32 22.76
CA ASN A 283 0.69 3.40 23.27
C ASN A 283 2.16 2.95 23.40
N SER A 284 2.39 1.69 23.77
CA SER A 284 3.73 1.15 23.96
C SER A 284 4.53 1.15 22.66
N ILE A 285 3.93 0.70 21.54
CA ILE A 285 4.63 0.75 20.23
C ILE A 285 4.93 2.19 19.78
N ILE A 286 4.10 3.17 20.18
CA ILE A 286 4.31 4.58 19.84
C ILE A 286 5.51 5.13 20.60
N ASN A 287 5.65 4.78 21.87
CA ASN A 287 6.75 5.22 22.72
C ASN A 287 8.07 4.51 22.36
N ALA A 288 8.00 3.25 21.94
CA ALA A 288 9.19 2.46 21.61
C ALA A 288 9.88 2.91 20.32
N ILE A 289 9.13 3.41 19.33
CA ILE A 289 9.67 4.02 18.10
C ILE A 289 9.08 5.41 17.95
N ARG A 290 9.89 6.43 18.30
CA ARG A 290 9.48 7.84 18.35
C ARG A 290 10.57 8.76 17.79
N ALA A 291 10.31 10.06 17.83
CA ALA A 291 11.34 11.06 17.60
C ALA A 291 11.29 12.09 18.73
N ASP A 292 12.48 12.42 19.24
CA ASP A 292 12.65 13.38 20.32
C ASP A 292 13.25 14.67 19.74
N ILE A 293 12.78 15.82 20.25
CA ILE A 293 13.29 17.12 19.81
C ILE A 293 14.73 17.27 20.27
N VAL A 294 15.59 17.66 19.34
CA VAL A 294 16.97 18.03 19.61
C VAL A 294 17.00 19.54 19.81
N GLU A 295 17.44 19.98 20.99
CA GLU A 295 17.60 21.41 21.26
C GLU A 295 18.64 22.00 20.31
N ASP A 296 18.17 22.81 19.36
CA ASP A 296 18.99 23.50 18.39
C ASP A 296 18.43 24.91 18.20
N ALA A 297 19.20 25.92 18.60
CA ALA A 297 18.78 27.32 18.51
C ALA A 297 18.58 27.81 17.06
N THR A 298 19.11 27.09 16.06
CA THR A 298 19.05 27.47 14.64
C THR A 298 17.97 26.73 13.86
N GLN A 299 17.49 25.60 14.37
CA GLN A 299 16.51 24.74 13.72
C GLN A 299 15.40 24.37 14.70
N PRO A 300 14.39 25.25 14.88
CA PRO A 300 13.23 24.89 15.68
C PRO A 300 12.60 23.62 15.09
N TYR A 301 12.32 22.64 15.94
CA TYR A 301 11.76 21.32 15.57
C TYR A 301 12.72 20.37 14.86
N LYS A 302 14.03 20.56 14.99
CA LYS A 302 14.98 19.47 14.71
C LYS A 302 14.69 18.31 15.66
N ALA A 303 14.64 17.09 15.13
CA ALA A 303 14.36 15.89 15.91
C ALA A 303 15.33 14.78 15.54
N ALA A 304 15.53 13.84 16.45
CA ALA A 304 16.27 12.61 16.21
C ALA A 304 15.34 11.41 16.39
N PRO A 305 15.47 10.36 15.56
CA PRO A 305 14.75 9.11 15.80
C PRO A 305 15.25 8.46 17.10
N VAL A 306 14.33 7.90 17.88
CA VAL A 306 14.62 7.19 19.12
C VAL A 306 13.95 5.82 19.08
N ILE A 307 14.74 4.83 19.46
CA ILE A 307 14.29 3.46 19.66
C ILE A 307 14.57 3.11 21.11
N ASP A 308 13.52 2.78 21.84
CA ASP A 308 13.54 2.63 23.30
C ASP A 308 13.13 1.21 23.67
N ASP A 309 14.12 0.42 24.06
CA ASP A 309 13.97 -0.99 24.47
C ASP A 309 13.57 -1.14 25.94
N SER A 310 13.45 -0.03 26.69
CA SER A 310 12.97 -0.04 28.07
C SER A 310 11.43 -0.06 28.19
N ILE A 311 10.71 0.07 27.07
CA ILE A 311 9.25 0.11 27.07
C ILE A 311 8.66 -1.28 27.33
N ASP A 312 8.02 -1.44 28.48
CA ASP A 312 7.38 -2.69 28.89
C ASP A 312 6.37 -3.22 27.86
N GLY A 313 6.46 -4.53 27.61
CA GLY A 313 5.51 -5.26 26.74
C GLY A 313 5.66 -4.96 25.26
N VAL A 314 6.81 -4.45 24.82
CA VAL A 314 7.15 -4.26 23.40
C VAL A 314 8.29 -5.19 23.02
N GLU A 315 8.08 -5.99 21.99
CA GLU A 315 9.15 -6.73 21.35
C GLU A 315 9.71 -5.91 20.18
N LEU A 316 11.02 -5.65 20.19
CA LEU A 316 11.72 -4.84 19.19
C LEU A 316 12.60 -5.71 18.29
N PHE A 317 12.49 -5.47 16.98
CA PHE A 317 13.29 -6.13 15.96
C PHE A 317 14.03 -5.09 15.12
N LEU A 318 15.35 -5.00 15.31
CA LEU A 318 16.18 -3.93 14.76
C LEU A 318 17.15 -4.46 13.70
N ALA A 319 16.97 -4.03 12.45
CA ALA A 319 17.84 -4.39 11.34
C ALA A 319 19.14 -3.57 11.38
N PRO A 320 20.29 -4.08 10.91
CA PRO A 320 21.58 -3.38 11.03
C PRO A 320 21.61 -1.98 10.42
N ALA A 321 20.82 -1.74 9.37
CA ALA A 321 20.70 -0.44 8.70
C ALA A 321 20.22 0.69 9.63
N VAL A 322 19.55 0.38 10.74
CA VAL A 322 19.06 1.38 11.70
C VAL A 322 20.20 2.16 12.36
N LYS A 323 21.41 1.58 12.46
CA LYS A 323 22.60 2.24 13.01
C LYS A 323 23.07 3.45 12.21
N GLY A 324 22.58 3.63 10.98
CA GLY A 324 22.77 4.86 10.23
C GLY A 324 21.98 6.06 10.77
N PHE A 325 21.02 5.83 11.66
CA PHE A 325 20.07 6.85 12.15
C PHE A 325 19.99 6.94 13.68
N VAL A 326 20.16 5.82 14.39
CA VAL A 326 20.08 5.74 15.85
C VAL A 326 21.37 5.14 16.39
N SER A 327 22.05 5.86 17.29
CA SER A 327 23.22 5.37 18.02
C SER A 327 22.81 4.45 19.18
N GLU A 328 23.72 3.61 19.66
CA GLU A 328 23.54 2.81 20.90
C GLU A 328 22.38 1.79 20.88
N VAL A 329 22.07 1.22 19.71
CA VAL A 329 21.09 0.12 19.57
C VAL A 329 21.73 -1.23 19.30
N VAL A 330 21.16 -2.28 19.91
CA VAL A 330 21.51 -3.68 19.61
C VAL A 330 20.73 -4.13 18.37
N VAL A 331 21.44 -4.67 17.38
CA VAL A 331 20.85 -5.06 16.09
C VAL A 331 21.10 -6.52 15.79
N ASP A 332 20.22 -7.10 14.98
CA ASP A 332 20.34 -8.47 14.49
C ASP A 332 20.20 -8.50 12.96
N GLY A 333 21.14 -9.18 12.28
CA GLY A 333 21.07 -9.40 10.83
C GLY A 333 19.83 -10.18 10.39
N ASN A 334 19.25 -10.97 11.29
CA ASN A 334 18.01 -11.72 11.08
C ASN A 334 16.78 -11.06 11.69
N ALA A 335 16.85 -9.80 12.13
CA ALA A 335 15.76 -9.13 12.83
C ALA A 335 14.39 -9.24 12.14
N MET A 336 14.34 -9.10 10.81
CA MET A 336 13.07 -9.19 10.07
C MET A 336 12.53 -10.64 10.00
N ASN A 337 13.41 -11.64 9.95
CA ASN A 337 13.00 -13.05 10.03
C ASN A 337 12.47 -13.37 11.43
N ASN A 338 13.13 -12.87 12.47
CA ASN A 338 12.69 -13.04 13.87
C ASN A 338 11.35 -12.33 14.11
N ALA A 339 11.17 -11.12 13.54
CA ALA A 339 9.91 -10.39 13.59
C ALA A 339 8.77 -11.18 12.94
N GLU A 340 9.00 -11.77 11.76
CA GLU A 340 8.03 -12.61 11.09
C GLU A 340 7.60 -13.79 11.96
N GLN A 341 8.56 -14.50 12.56
CA GLN A 341 8.26 -15.64 13.45
C GLN A 341 7.50 -15.21 14.70
N HIS A 342 7.89 -14.08 15.32
CA HIS A 342 7.20 -13.57 16.50
C HIS A 342 5.77 -13.13 16.17
N ILE A 343 5.56 -12.39 15.07
CA ILE A 343 4.23 -12.00 14.60
C ILE A 343 3.37 -13.24 14.33
N LEU A 344 3.92 -14.27 13.69
CA LEU A 344 3.22 -15.53 13.48
C LEU A 344 2.77 -16.17 14.81
N GLN A 345 3.66 -16.23 15.80
CA GLN A 345 3.34 -16.76 17.13
C GLN A 345 2.24 -15.95 17.83
N GLU A 346 2.32 -14.62 17.80
CA GLU A 346 1.29 -13.75 18.39
C GLU A 346 -0.07 -13.93 17.69
N LEU A 347 -0.08 -14.04 16.36
CA LEU A 347 -1.31 -14.28 15.62
C LEU A 347 -1.91 -15.68 15.91
N GLN A 348 -1.07 -16.71 16.10
CA GLN A 348 -1.52 -18.06 16.48
C GLN A 348 -2.20 -18.10 17.85
N LYS A 349 -1.73 -17.29 18.82
CA LYS A 349 -2.40 -17.14 20.13
C LYS A 349 -3.83 -16.63 19.98
N GLY A 350 -4.14 -15.87 18.92
CA GLY A 350 -5.50 -15.44 18.58
C GLY A 350 -6.42 -16.57 18.13
N ILE A 351 -5.90 -17.56 17.41
CA ILE A 351 -6.68 -18.74 16.96
C ILE A 351 -7.06 -19.62 18.14
N MET A 352 -6.14 -19.84 19.08
CA MET A 352 -6.41 -20.68 20.27
C MET A 352 -7.54 -20.15 21.15
N GLN A 353 -7.90 -18.86 21.03
CA GLN A 353 -9.03 -18.26 21.77
C GLN A 353 -10.40 -18.56 21.15
N THR A 354 -10.44 -18.88 19.86
CA THR A 354 -11.67 -19.11 19.09
C THR A 354 -11.94 -20.59 18.81
N SER A 355 -10.97 -21.46 19.18
CA SER A 355 -10.99 -22.91 19.03
C SER A 355 -11.85 -23.59 20.09
#